data_AF-A0AAW8DBT8-F1
#
_entry.id   AF-A0AAW8DBT8-F1
#
_cell.length_a   1.000
_cell.length_b   1.000
_cell.length_c   1.000
_cell.angle_alpha   90.00
_cell.angle_beta   90.00
_cell.angle_gamma   90.00
#
_symmetry.space_group_name_H-M   'P 1'
#
loop_
_entity.id
_entity.type
_entity.pdbx_description
1 polymer ?
#
loop_
_entity_poly.entity_id
_entity_poly.type
_entity_poly.pdbx_seq_one_letter_code
_entity_poly.pdbx_strand_id
1 'polypeptide(L)'
;MKKLASRQGRSTKVLIALVVAALLTLSLPACSQPQAEAVPAADAPATVEEVPGTDLHRVTLTERAVERLGLKTGTASSGPQGKLTVPYGAILYDSQGRTWVYTNPELRVYVRQSVSIERIAGEAALLKEGPPIGTVVVTLGAEELFGEEFDTAH
;
A
#
# COMPACT_ATOMS: atom_id res chain seq x y z
N MET A 1 43.13 65.47 31.59
CA MET A 1 42.55 65.22 30.25
C MET A 1 42.37 63.71 30.05
N LYS A 2 41.14 63.26 29.80
CA LYS A 2 40.78 61.83 29.60
C LYS A 2 41.38 61.32 28.27
N LYS A 3 42.00 60.14 28.25
CA LYS A 3 42.10 59.33 27.01
C LYS A 3 41.77 57.87 27.27
N LEU A 4 40.93 57.40 26.35
CA LEU A 4 40.17 56.16 26.27
C LEU A 4 41.05 54.90 26.37
N ALA A 5 40.59 53.94 27.16
CA ALA A 5 41.03 52.56 27.10
C ALA A 5 40.68 51.94 25.73
N SER A 6 41.67 51.33 25.08
CA SER A 6 41.54 50.67 23.78
C SER A 6 40.73 49.38 23.89
N ARG A 7 39.48 49.43 23.44
CA ARG A 7 38.54 48.29 23.38
C ARG A 7 38.76 47.45 22.11
N GLN A 8 40.00 47.16 21.75
CA GLN A 8 40.35 46.68 20.40
C GLN A 8 40.52 45.14 20.25
N GLY A 9 40.51 44.37 21.34
CA GLY A 9 40.83 42.93 21.30
C GLY A 9 39.64 41.95 21.29
N ARG A 10 38.41 42.42 21.51
CA ARG A 10 37.24 41.55 21.79
C ARG A 10 36.34 41.35 20.56
N SER A 11 36.27 42.31 19.64
CA SER A 11 35.39 42.25 18.46
C SER A 11 35.92 41.32 17.35
N THR A 12 37.23 41.27 17.12
CA THR A 12 37.82 40.43 16.06
C THR A 12 37.71 38.94 16.38
N LYS A 13 37.84 38.55 17.66
CA LYS A 13 37.68 37.16 18.10
C LYS A 13 36.23 36.67 17.98
N VAL A 14 35.25 37.55 18.17
CA VAL A 14 33.82 37.24 18.02
C VAL A 14 33.44 37.08 16.54
N LEU A 15 33.99 37.91 15.64
CA LEU A 15 33.76 37.76 14.20
C LEU A 15 34.35 36.45 13.64
N ILE A 16 35.56 36.06 14.07
CA ILE A 16 36.20 34.82 13.61
C ILE A 16 35.44 33.59 14.13
N ALA A 17 34.96 33.62 15.38
CA ALA A 17 34.16 32.52 15.95
C ALA A 17 32.82 32.33 15.23
N LEU A 18 32.16 33.41 14.79
CA LEU A 18 30.91 33.35 14.01
C LEU A 18 31.12 32.81 12.59
N VAL A 19 32.23 33.14 11.94
CA VAL A 19 32.56 32.62 10.60
C VAL A 19 32.87 31.13 10.66
N VAL A 20 33.64 30.67 11.65
CA VAL A 20 33.95 29.23 11.83
C VAL A 20 32.69 28.41 12.17
N ALA A 21 31.77 28.96 12.98
CA ALA A 21 30.51 28.28 13.29
C ALA A 21 29.56 28.18 12.07
N ALA A 22 29.55 29.18 11.18
CA ALA A 22 28.75 29.17 9.96
C ALA A 22 29.29 28.23 8.86
N LEU A 23 30.61 27.97 8.85
CA LEU A 23 31.25 27.03 7.93
C LEU A 23 31.09 25.56 8.33
N LEU A 24 30.82 25.27 9.61
CA LEU A 24 30.61 23.91 10.15
C LEU A 24 29.19 23.36 9.93
N THR A 25 28.21 24.19 9.56
CA THR A 25 26.83 23.74 9.31
C THR A 25 26.56 23.35 7.85
N LEU A 26 27.51 23.56 6.93
CA LEU A 26 27.37 23.19 5.51
C LEU A 26 27.78 21.74 5.19
N SER A 27 28.15 20.95 6.21
CA SER A 27 28.61 19.57 6.05
C SER A 27 27.53 18.52 6.31
N LEU A 28 26.25 18.87 6.20
CA LEU A 28 25.21 17.85 6.19
C LEU A 28 25.32 17.10 4.86
N PRO A 29 25.59 15.78 4.84
CA PRO A 29 25.47 15.00 3.63
C PRO A 29 24.01 15.13 3.17
N ALA A 30 23.79 15.92 2.12
CA ALA A 30 22.54 15.87 1.38
C ALA A 30 22.47 14.44 0.84
N CYS A 31 21.59 13.62 1.42
CA CYS A 31 21.26 12.32 0.85
C CYS A 31 20.84 12.59 -0.60
N SER A 32 21.73 12.29 -1.53
CA SER A 32 21.41 12.24 -2.95
C SER A 32 20.44 11.08 -3.11
N GLN A 33 19.16 11.36 -2.95
CA GLN A 33 18.10 10.40 -3.17
C GLN A 33 18.10 10.12 -4.68
N PRO A 34 18.41 8.89 -5.12
CA PRO A 34 18.34 8.56 -6.54
C PRO A 34 16.92 8.91 -7.01
N GLN A 35 16.81 9.72 -8.06
CA GLN A 35 15.53 9.91 -8.73
C GLN A 35 15.09 8.53 -9.21
N ALA A 36 13.97 8.05 -8.68
CA ALA A 36 13.31 6.88 -9.21
C ALA A 36 12.93 7.21 -10.66
N GLU A 37 13.64 6.64 -11.62
CA GLU A 37 13.23 6.69 -13.02
C GLU A 37 11.88 5.98 -13.13
N ALA A 38 10.89 6.66 -13.69
CA ALA A 38 9.58 6.10 -13.92
C ALA A 38 9.73 4.91 -14.88
N VAL A 39 9.30 3.73 -14.42
CA VAL A 39 9.27 2.53 -15.25
C VAL A 39 8.29 2.79 -16.40
N PRO A 40 8.66 2.54 -17.68
CA PRO A 40 7.71 2.65 -18.77
C PRO A 40 6.45 1.85 -18.49
N ALA A 41 5.27 2.36 -18.83
CA ALA A 41 3.99 1.71 -18.54
C ALA A 41 3.88 0.27 -19.11
N ALA A 42 4.64 -0.05 -20.16
CA ALA A 42 4.72 -1.39 -20.74
C ALA A 42 5.38 -2.43 -19.80
N ASP A 43 6.17 -1.97 -18.83
CA ASP A 43 6.89 -2.80 -17.85
C ASP A 43 6.26 -2.68 -16.44
N ALA A 44 5.07 -2.08 -16.32
CA ALA A 44 4.37 -1.94 -15.04
C ALA A 44 4.02 -3.33 -14.45
N PRO A 45 4.16 -3.51 -13.12
CA PRO A 45 3.86 -4.80 -12.48
C PRO A 45 2.38 -5.18 -12.51
N ALA A 46 1.50 -4.18 -12.70
CA ALA A 46 0.06 -4.31 -12.74
C ALA A 46 -0.55 -3.36 -13.78
N THR A 47 -1.72 -3.71 -14.30
CA THR A 47 -2.63 -2.79 -14.98
C THR A 47 -3.96 -2.76 -14.24
N VAL A 48 -4.57 -1.58 -14.18
CA VAL A 48 -5.86 -1.35 -13.52
C VAL A 48 -6.84 -0.80 -14.55
N GLU A 49 -7.95 -1.50 -14.74
CA GLU A 49 -9.00 -1.14 -15.71
C GLU A 49 -10.35 -1.04 -15.01
N GLU A 50 -11.18 -0.06 -15.38
CA GLU A 50 -12.55 0.00 -14.89
C GLU A 50 -13.38 -1.20 -15.39
N VAL A 51 -14.25 -1.73 -14.53
CA VAL A 51 -15.26 -2.71 -14.93
C VAL A 51 -16.49 -1.95 -15.45
N PRO A 52 -16.90 -2.15 -16.72
CA PRO A 52 -17.98 -1.38 -17.31
C PRO A 52 -19.29 -1.43 -16.50
N GLY A 53 -19.82 -0.25 -16.17
CA GLY A 53 -21.10 -0.11 -15.46
C GLY A 53 -21.03 -0.30 -13.95
N THR A 54 -19.83 -0.35 -13.36
CA THR A 54 -19.64 -0.43 -11.90
C THR A 54 -18.61 0.60 -11.43
N ASP A 55 -18.38 0.66 -10.12
CA ASP A 55 -17.30 1.41 -9.46
C ASP A 55 -16.09 0.53 -9.11
N LEU A 56 -15.99 -0.66 -9.73
CA LEU A 56 -14.96 -1.65 -9.45
C LEU A 56 -13.87 -1.61 -10.51
N HIS A 57 -12.67 -2.04 -10.13
CA HIS A 57 -11.57 -2.20 -11.06
C HIS A 57 -11.16 -3.67 -11.23
N ARG A 58 -10.62 -3.96 -12.40
CA ARG A 58 -9.90 -5.17 -12.76
C ARG A 58 -8.41 -4.90 -12.63
N VAL A 59 -7.76 -5.59 -11.70
CA VAL A 59 -6.31 -5.55 -11.53
C VAL A 59 -5.73 -6.77 -12.24
N THR A 60 -4.87 -6.55 -13.24
CA THR A 60 -4.14 -7.63 -13.92
C THR A 60 -2.67 -7.55 -13.56
N LEU A 61 -2.13 -8.60 -12.97
CA LEU A 61 -0.74 -8.66 -12.53
C LEU A 61 0.15 -9.40 -13.52
N THR A 62 1.41 -8.97 -13.60
CA THR A 62 2.48 -9.80 -14.18
C THR A 62 2.75 -11.02 -13.29
N GLU A 63 3.32 -12.08 -13.86
CA GLU A 63 3.70 -13.27 -13.10
C GLU A 63 4.66 -12.95 -11.95
N ARG A 64 5.67 -12.12 -12.24
CA ARG A 64 6.67 -11.69 -11.26
C ARG A 64 6.04 -10.83 -10.15
N ALA A 65 4.98 -10.08 -10.43
CA ALA A 65 4.24 -9.35 -9.40
C ALA A 65 3.49 -10.30 -8.47
N VAL A 66 2.80 -11.31 -9.02
CA VAL A 66 2.14 -12.34 -8.21
C VAL A 66 3.14 -13.05 -7.29
N GLU A 67 4.31 -13.41 -7.80
CA GLU A 67 5.38 -14.03 -7.00
C GLU A 67 5.89 -13.09 -5.90
N ARG A 68 6.16 -11.82 -6.21
CA ARG A 68 6.67 -10.83 -5.24
C ARG A 68 5.67 -10.53 -4.12
N LEU A 69 4.39 -10.44 -4.46
CA LEU A 69 3.32 -10.25 -3.50
C LEU A 69 3.03 -11.53 -2.69
N GLY A 70 3.50 -12.69 -3.16
CA GLY A 70 3.26 -13.97 -2.50
C GLY A 70 1.77 -14.30 -2.42
N LEU A 71 0.98 -13.90 -3.44
CA LEU A 71 -0.47 -14.06 -3.42
C LEU A 71 -0.84 -15.52 -3.20
N LYS A 72 -1.77 -15.75 -2.27
CA LYS A 72 -2.39 -17.05 -2.07
C LYS A 72 -3.87 -16.96 -2.32
N THR A 73 -4.44 -18.07 -2.73
CA THR A 73 -5.87 -18.19 -2.96
C THR A 73 -6.45 -19.31 -2.14
N GLY A 74 -7.76 -19.23 -1.92
CA GLY A 74 -8.62 -20.29 -1.46
C GLY A 74 -9.89 -20.30 -2.30
N THR A 75 -10.92 -20.97 -1.81
CA THR A 75 -12.16 -21.14 -2.56
C THR A 75 -13.37 -20.86 -1.68
N ALA A 76 -14.35 -20.16 -2.23
CA ALA A 76 -15.68 -20.06 -1.64
C ALA A 76 -16.33 -21.45 -1.64
N SER A 77 -16.82 -21.91 -0.49
CA SER A 77 -17.27 -23.28 -0.31
C SER A 77 -18.59 -23.37 0.47
N SER A 78 -19.23 -24.54 0.39
CA SER A 78 -20.42 -24.86 1.18
C SER A 78 -19.98 -25.34 2.57
N GLY A 79 -20.25 -24.53 3.58
CA GLY A 79 -19.97 -24.83 4.98
C GLY A 79 -21.12 -25.54 5.69
N PRO A 80 -21.11 -25.57 7.04
CA PRO A 80 -22.15 -26.19 7.84
C PRO A 80 -23.55 -25.70 7.45
N GLN A 81 -24.50 -26.64 7.33
CA GLN A 81 -25.90 -26.36 6.95
C GLN A 81 -26.05 -25.72 5.55
N GLY A 82 -25.08 -25.91 4.65
CA GLY A 82 -25.13 -25.39 3.29
C GLY A 82 -24.85 -23.89 3.18
N LYS A 83 -24.35 -23.26 4.24
CA LYS A 83 -24.03 -21.83 4.27
C LYS A 83 -22.81 -21.52 3.42
N LEU A 84 -22.85 -20.42 2.68
CA LEU A 84 -21.68 -19.92 1.95
C LEU A 84 -20.56 -19.57 2.94
N THR A 85 -19.35 -20.03 2.63
CA THR A 85 -18.15 -19.74 3.42
C THR A 85 -16.99 -19.35 2.53
N VAL A 86 -16.12 -18.48 3.05
CA VAL A 86 -14.79 -18.19 2.49
C VAL A 86 -13.75 -18.31 3.60
N PRO A 87 -12.47 -18.57 3.27
CA PRO A 87 -11.41 -18.47 4.28
C PRO A 87 -11.39 -17.08 4.90
N TYR A 88 -11.18 -16.98 6.21
CA TYR A 88 -11.21 -15.70 6.91
C TYR A 88 -10.17 -14.72 6.36
N GLY A 89 -8.98 -15.21 5.98
CA GLY A 89 -7.93 -14.40 5.35
C GLY A 89 -8.32 -13.79 4.00
N ALA A 90 -9.46 -14.17 3.40
CA ALA A 90 -9.96 -13.52 2.19
C ALA A 90 -10.75 -12.23 2.45
N ILE A 91 -11.12 -11.97 3.70
CA ILE A 91 -11.96 -10.83 4.06
C ILE A 91 -11.11 -9.56 4.18
N LEU A 92 -11.47 -8.56 3.40
CA LEU A 92 -10.95 -7.20 3.49
C LEU A 92 -12.04 -6.25 4.00
N TYR A 93 -11.66 -5.35 4.89
CA TYR A 93 -12.52 -4.25 5.35
C TYR A 93 -11.99 -2.94 4.75
N ASP A 94 -12.87 -2.15 4.15
CA ASP A 94 -12.50 -0.80 3.73
C ASP A 94 -12.63 0.22 4.87
N SER A 95 -12.29 1.49 4.59
CA SER A 95 -12.32 2.57 5.58
C SER A 95 -13.72 2.89 6.12
N GLN A 96 -14.78 2.43 5.45
CA GLN A 96 -16.18 2.57 5.88
C GLN A 96 -16.68 1.31 6.60
N GLY A 97 -15.83 0.31 6.79
CA GLY A 97 -16.18 -0.98 7.39
C GLY A 97 -16.99 -1.90 6.47
N ARG A 98 -17.08 -1.60 5.16
CA ARG A 98 -17.69 -2.53 4.19
C ARG A 98 -16.74 -3.69 3.95
N THR A 99 -17.31 -4.87 3.74
CA THR A 99 -16.58 -6.12 3.63
C THR A 99 -16.48 -6.60 2.19
N TRP A 100 -15.30 -7.03 1.82
CA TRP A 100 -14.95 -7.40 0.45
C TRP A 100 -14.10 -8.67 0.41
N VAL A 101 -14.07 -9.32 -0.74
CA VAL A 101 -13.08 -10.33 -1.12
C VAL A 101 -12.52 -9.97 -2.50
N TYR A 102 -11.27 -10.32 -2.80
CA TYR A 102 -10.81 -10.32 -4.20
C TYR A 102 -11.06 -11.69 -4.83
N THR A 103 -11.83 -11.70 -5.91
CA THR A 103 -12.02 -12.89 -6.74
C THR A 103 -10.89 -13.00 -7.76
N ASN A 104 -10.61 -14.22 -8.23
CA ASN A 104 -9.64 -14.47 -9.28
C ASN A 104 -10.31 -15.17 -10.49
N PRO A 105 -11.09 -14.43 -11.31
CA PRO A 105 -11.88 -15.00 -12.40
C PRO A 105 -11.04 -15.56 -13.56
N GLU A 106 -9.85 -15.00 -13.78
CA GLU A 106 -8.91 -15.41 -14.83
C GLU A 106 -7.48 -15.39 -14.29
N LEU A 107 -6.54 -16.03 -14.99
CA LEU A 107 -5.15 -16.11 -14.55
C LEU A 107 -4.56 -14.70 -14.30
N ARG A 108 -4.18 -14.43 -13.04
CA ARG A 108 -3.60 -13.14 -12.57
C ARG A 108 -4.51 -11.92 -12.70
N VAL A 109 -5.81 -12.14 -12.93
CA VAL A 109 -6.82 -11.08 -12.98
C VAL A 109 -7.62 -11.11 -11.68
N TYR A 110 -7.71 -9.97 -11.00
CA TYR A 110 -8.35 -9.84 -9.70
C TYR A 110 -9.43 -8.76 -9.73
N VAL A 111 -10.60 -9.08 -9.19
CA VAL A 111 -11.73 -8.16 -9.10
C VAL A 111 -12.32 -8.25 -7.70
N ARG A 112 -12.47 -7.10 -7.05
CA ARG A 112 -13.08 -7.02 -5.72
C ARG A 112 -14.58 -7.28 -5.81
N GLN A 113 -15.12 -8.03 -4.86
CA GLN A 113 -16.55 -8.33 -4.77
C GLN A 113 -17.03 -8.10 -3.34
N SER A 114 -18.18 -7.43 -3.19
CA SER A 114 -18.79 -7.19 -1.89
C SER A 114 -19.28 -8.51 -1.27
N VAL A 115 -19.11 -8.64 0.03
CA VAL A 115 -19.63 -9.75 0.83
C VAL A 115 -20.37 -9.22 2.05
N SER A 116 -21.32 -9.99 2.56
CA SER A 116 -22.01 -9.72 3.82
C SER A 116 -21.72 -10.86 4.78
N ILE A 117 -21.02 -10.57 5.88
CA ILE A 117 -20.62 -11.59 6.86
C ILE A 117 -21.78 -11.89 7.81
N GLU A 118 -22.09 -13.17 7.99
CA GLU A 118 -22.99 -13.66 9.04
C GLU A 118 -22.24 -13.78 10.37
N ARG A 119 -21.10 -14.48 10.35
CA ARG A 119 -20.18 -14.63 11.48
C ARG A 119 -18.81 -15.14 11.03
N ILE A 120 -17.81 -14.96 11.87
CA ILE A 120 -16.50 -15.62 11.73
C ILE A 120 -16.46 -16.83 12.67
N ALA A 121 -15.96 -17.96 12.17
CA ALA A 121 -15.86 -19.22 12.90
C ALA A 121 -14.48 -19.85 12.66
N GLY A 122 -13.51 -19.52 13.52
CA GLY A 122 -12.12 -19.94 13.34
C GLY A 122 -11.54 -19.38 12.04
N GLU A 123 -11.02 -20.27 11.19
CA GLU A 123 -10.37 -19.92 9.91
C GLU A 123 -11.34 -19.64 8.75
N ALA A 124 -12.66 -19.64 9.00
CA ALA A 124 -13.67 -19.39 7.98
C ALA A 124 -14.61 -18.24 8.36
N ALA A 125 -14.99 -17.45 7.36
CA ALA A 125 -16.09 -16.51 7.44
C ALA A 125 -17.33 -17.12 6.79
N LEU A 126 -18.44 -17.19 7.53
CA LEU A 126 -19.74 -17.56 7.01
C LEU A 126 -20.42 -16.31 6.48
N LEU A 127 -20.93 -16.38 5.25
CA LEU A 127 -21.49 -15.25 4.54
C LEU A 127 -23.01 -15.39 4.40
N LYS A 128 -23.71 -14.25 4.51
CA LYS A 128 -25.10 -14.10 4.08
C LYS A 128 -25.17 -13.97 2.55
N GLU A 129 -24.25 -13.19 1.99
CA GLU A 129 -24.12 -12.90 0.56
C GLU A 129 -22.64 -12.83 0.20
N GLY A 130 -22.29 -13.26 -1.01
CA GLY A 130 -20.92 -13.26 -1.49
C GLY A 130 -20.77 -13.99 -2.84
N PRO A 131 -19.53 -14.33 -3.24
CA PRO A 131 -19.31 -15.02 -4.51
C PRO A 131 -19.93 -16.42 -4.53
N PRO A 132 -20.29 -16.95 -5.70
CA PRO A 132 -20.76 -18.31 -5.84
C PRO A 132 -19.81 -19.34 -5.23
N ILE A 133 -20.35 -20.47 -4.78
CA ILE A 133 -19.53 -21.62 -4.39
C ILE A 133 -18.64 -22.03 -5.56
N GLY A 134 -17.37 -22.31 -5.27
CA GLY A 134 -16.34 -22.63 -6.27
C GLY A 134 -15.53 -21.43 -6.74
N THR A 135 -15.94 -20.19 -6.41
CA THR A 135 -15.16 -19.00 -6.77
C THR A 135 -13.82 -18.98 -6.03
N VAL A 136 -12.74 -18.78 -6.80
CA VAL A 136 -11.40 -18.56 -6.27
C VAL A 136 -11.33 -17.17 -5.65
N VAL A 137 -10.86 -17.09 -4.41
CA VAL A 137 -10.69 -15.84 -3.66
C VAL A 137 -9.27 -15.72 -3.14
N VAL A 138 -8.72 -14.51 -3.13
CA VAL A 138 -7.38 -14.22 -2.59
C VAL A 138 -7.46 -14.29 -1.05
N THR A 139 -6.53 -15.01 -0.44
CA THR A 139 -6.46 -15.25 1.03
C THR A 139 -5.20 -14.68 1.68
N LEU A 140 -4.23 -14.28 0.86
CA LEU A 140 -3.05 -13.53 1.26
C LEU A 140 -2.72 -12.58 0.11
N GLY A 141 -2.44 -11.32 0.43
CA GLY A 141 -2.12 -10.32 -0.57
C GLY A 141 -3.32 -9.47 -1.03
N ALA A 142 -4.44 -9.54 -0.32
CA ALA A 142 -5.67 -8.82 -0.69
C ALA A 142 -5.52 -7.31 -0.46
N GLU A 143 -4.78 -6.92 0.57
CA GLU A 143 -4.48 -5.55 0.93
C GLU A 143 -3.57 -4.86 -0.09
N GLU A 144 -2.65 -5.62 -0.69
CA GLU A 144 -1.75 -5.17 -1.74
C GLU A 144 -2.50 -4.96 -3.05
N LEU A 145 -3.42 -5.86 -3.39
CA LEU A 145 -4.37 -5.67 -4.49
C LEU A 145 -5.27 -4.45 -4.26
N PHE A 146 -5.68 -4.21 -3.01
CA PHE A 146 -6.46 -3.02 -2.64
C PHE A 146 -5.66 -1.73 -2.78
N GLY A 147 -4.40 -1.74 -2.37
CA GLY A 147 -3.50 -0.61 -2.58
C GLY A 147 -3.29 -0.29 -4.07
N GLU A 148 -3.17 -1.33 -4.90
CA GLU A 148 -3.05 -1.19 -6.36
C GLU A 148 -4.34 -0.69 -7.02
N GLU A 149 -5.50 -1.22 -6.61
CA GLU A 149 -6.81 -0.81 -7.17
C GLU A 149 -7.09 0.69 -6.97
N PHE A 150 -6.71 1.25 -5.83
CA PHE A 150 -7.09 2.61 -5.43
C PHE A 150 -5.99 3.66 -5.62
N ASP A 151 -4.87 3.29 -6.24
CA ASP A 151 -3.67 4.12 -6.44
C ASP A 151 -3.36 5.04 -5.26
N THR A 152 -2.68 4.51 -4.24
CA THR A 152 -2.27 5.31 -3.08
C THR A 152 -1.03 6.18 -3.33
N ALA A 153 -0.46 6.18 -4.55
CA ALA A 153 0.71 6.97 -4.88
C ALA A 153 0.30 8.39 -5.34
N HIS A 154 0.34 9.33 -4.39
CA HIS A 154 0.31 10.78 -4.67
C HIS A 154 1.69 11.31 -5.04
#